data_AF-A0A1D1YEP9-F1
#
_entry.id   AF-A0A1D1YEP9-F1
#
_cell.length_a   1.000
_cell.length_b   1.000
_cell.length_c   1.000
_cell.angle_alpha   90.00
_cell.angle_beta   90.00
_cell.angle_gamma   90.00
#
_symmetry.space_group_name_H-M   'P 1'
#
loop_
_entity.id
_entity.type
_entity.pdbx_description
1 polymer ?
#
loop_
_entity_poly.entity_id
_entity_poly.type
_entity_poly.pdbx_seq_one_letter_code
_entity_poly.pdbx_strand_id
1 'polypeptide(L)'
;GSGFLSHAINLYMRYKPPIEELHQFLQFQLPRQWAPVFGDLPLGPQKRQQSNTSLQFSFMGPKLYINTSLVDVRKRPVTGLRLYLEGKRCNRLAIHLQHLSSLPHSFQLSEDPSNNVSRDSCDRNYYEPMQWRNFSHICTAPVESDDENAIVTGAQLHVGHHGLKK
;
A
#
# COMPACT_ATOMS: atom_id res chain seq x y z
N GLY A 1 15.04 0.76 30.85
CA GLY A 1 15.03 2.22 31.08
C GLY A 1 16.09 2.97 30.28
N SER A 2 17.36 2.57 30.35
CA SER A 2 18.51 3.34 29.80
C SER A 2 18.63 3.40 28.27
N GLY A 3 18.17 2.37 27.55
CA GLY A 3 18.28 2.31 26.08
C GLY A 3 17.50 3.39 25.33
N PHE A 4 16.35 3.81 25.87
CA PHE A 4 15.50 4.83 25.24
C PHE A 4 16.11 6.23 25.30
N LEU A 5 16.75 6.58 26.42
CA LEU A 5 17.39 7.89 26.58
C LEU A 5 18.61 8.03 25.67
N SER A 6 19.48 7.01 25.61
CA SER A 6 20.63 7.01 24.71
C SER A 6 20.21 7.08 23.23
N HIS A 7 19.15 6.36 22.85
CA HIS A 7 18.59 6.45 21.50
C HIS A 7 18.06 7.85 21.18
N ALA A 8 17.29 8.46 22.09
CA ALA A 8 16.78 9.82 21.90
C ALA A 8 17.90 10.87 21.78
N ILE A 9 18.95 10.78 22.61
CA ILE A 9 20.12 11.67 22.54
C ILE A 9 20.84 11.50 21.20
N ASN A 10 21.07 10.26 20.75
CA ASN A 10 21.73 10.00 19.47
C ASN A 10 20.93 10.56 18.30
N LEU A 11 19.60 10.45 18.33
CA LEU A 11 18.75 11.04 17.31
C LEU A 11 18.84 12.57 17.33
N TYR A 12 18.78 13.20 18.51
CA TYR A 12 18.95 14.65 18.63
C TYR A 12 20.32 15.10 18.11
N MET A 13 21.40 14.43 18.50
CA MET A 13 22.75 14.79 18.04
C MET A 13 22.93 14.63 16.53
N ARG A 14 22.25 13.65 15.92
CA ARG A 14 22.32 13.37 14.49
C ARG A 14 21.49 14.34 13.66
N TYR A 15 20.27 14.66 14.09
CA TYR A 15 19.30 15.41 13.29
C TYR A 15 19.12 16.85 13.75
N LYS A 16 19.45 17.16 15.01
CA LYS A 16 19.34 18.48 15.66
C LYS A 16 18.05 19.23 15.28
N PRO A 17 16.86 18.61 15.48
CA PRO A 17 15.61 19.27 15.16
C PRO A 17 15.47 20.55 16.01
N PRO A 18 14.74 21.57 15.52
CA PRO A 18 14.31 22.71 16.33
C PRO A 18 13.68 22.24 17.64
N ILE A 19 13.89 22.99 18.72
CA ILE A 19 13.41 22.58 20.05
C ILE A 19 11.88 22.52 20.10
N GLU A 20 11.22 23.36 19.32
CA GLU A 20 9.78 23.45 19.15
C GLU A 20 9.20 22.17 18.52
N GLU A 21 9.97 21.52 17.64
CA GLU A 21 9.56 20.31 16.91
C GLU A 21 10.08 19.03 17.56
N LEU A 22 10.97 19.12 18.56
CA LEU A 22 11.64 17.97 19.17
C LEU A 22 10.65 16.90 19.64
N HIS A 23 9.54 17.33 20.26
CA HIS A 23 8.52 16.42 20.75
C HIS A 23 7.89 15.61 19.61
N GLN A 24 7.46 16.30 18.54
CA GLN A 24 6.91 15.65 17.36
C GLN A 24 7.95 14.76 16.70
N PHE A 25 9.16 15.26 16.46
CA PHE A 25 10.25 14.50 15.88
C PHE A 25 10.46 13.16 16.59
N LEU A 26 10.50 13.15 17.93
CA LEU A 26 10.68 11.94 18.73
C LEU A 26 9.48 10.99 18.66
N GLN A 27 8.26 11.50 18.60
CA GLN A 27 7.06 10.65 18.46
C GLN A 27 7.02 9.87 17.14
N PHE A 28 7.66 10.37 16.08
CA PHE A 28 7.72 9.69 14.78
C PHE A 28 8.89 8.69 14.66
N GLN A 29 9.68 8.48 15.72
CA GLN A 29 10.81 7.52 15.76
C GLN A 29 10.36 6.10 16.11
N LEU A 30 9.07 5.83 15.98
CA LEU A 30 8.50 4.52 16.26
C LEU A 30 9.02 3.48 15.26
N PRO A 31 9.18 2.21 15.69
CA PRO A 31 9.49 1.13 14.78
C PRO A 31 8.48 1.08 13.63
N ARG A 32 8.99 0.93 12.41
CA ARG A 32 8.17 0.69 11.22
C ARG A 32 7.98 -0.80 11.04
N GLN A 33 6.78 -1.18 10.62
CA GLN A 33 6.43 -2.57 10.32
C GLN A 33 5.66 -2.64 9.00
N TRP A 34 5.62 -3.83 8.42
CA TRP A 34 4.94 -4.09 7.15
C TRP A 34 3.59 -4.75 7.38
N ALA A 35 2.60 -4.35 6.58
CA ALA A 35 1.31 -4.98 6.44
C ALA A 35 1.20 -5.58 5.01
N PRO A 36 0.61 -6.78 4.84
CA PRO A 36 0.20 -7.68 5.91
C PRO A 36 1.41 -8.16 6.73
N VAL A 37 1.23 -8.34 8.04
CA VAL A 37 2.32 -8.85 8.89
C VAL A 37 2.57 -10.31 8.49
N PHE A 38 3.83 -10.70 8.34
CA PHE A 38 4.19 -12.09 8.07
C PHE A 38 3.55 -13.00 9.13
N GLY A 39 2.59 -13.83 8.72
CA GLY A 39 1.77 -14.67 9.62
C GLY A 39 0.27 -14.40 9.58
N ASP A 40 -0.16 -13.22 9.09
CA ASP A 40 -1.58 -12.89 8.88
C ASP A 40 -2.16 -13.49 7.59
N LEU A 41 -1.30 -14.06 6.75
CA LEU A 41 -1.73 -14.93 5.65
C LEU A 41 -2.24 -16.24 6.29
N PRO A 42 -3.54 -16.54 6.22
CA PRO A 42 -4.08 -17.71 6.89
C PRO A 42 -3.41 -18.97 6.34
N LEU A 43 -2.63 -19.63 7.19
CA LEU A 43 -2.02 -20.94 6.93
C LEU A 43 -3.06 -22.09 6.95
N GLY A 44 -4.32 -21.77 7.22
CA GLY A 44 -5.45 -22.71 7.19
C GLY A 44 -6.07 -22.88 5.80
N PRO A 45 -6.93 -23.90 5.60
CA PRO A 45 -7.63 -24.12 4.34
C PRO A 45 -8.53 -22.91 4.02
N GLN A 46 -8.05 -22.00 3.17
CA GLN A 46 -8.79 -20.81 2.77
C GLN A 46 -10.05 -21.19 1.97
N LYS A 47 -11.19 -21.18 2.65
CA LYS A 47 -12.49 -20.89 2.03
C LYS A 47 -12.73 -19.39 2.16
N ARG A 48 -12.37 -18.60 1.14
CA ARG A 48 -13.04 -17.35 0.73
C ARG A 48 -12.17 -16.59 -0.29
N GLN A 49 -12.67 -16.53 -1.53
CA GLN A 49 -12.28 -15.59 -2.59
C GLN A 49 -10.76 -15.35 -2.76
N GLN A 50 -10.03 -16.36 -3.21
CA GLN A 50 -8.82 -16.04 -3.97
C GLN A 50 -9.29 -15.39 -5.28
N SER A 51 -8.90 -14.13 -5.49
CA SER A 51 -9.09 -13.50 -6.79
C SER A 51 -8.37 -14.37 -7.82
N ASN A 52 -9.12 -15.04 -8.69
CA ASN A 52 -8.58 -15.79 -9.83
C ASN A 52 -8.09 -14.84 -10.93
N THR A 53 -7.83 -13.58 -10.59
CA THR A 53 -7.36 -12.55 -11.50
C THR A 53 -5.89 -12.83 -11.81
N SER A 54 -5.61 -13.01 -13.09
CA SER A 54 -4.25 -13.23 -13.57
C SER A 54 -4.01 -12.43 -14.83
N LEU A 55 -2.81 -11.88 -14.95
CA LEU A 55 -2.29 -11.29 -16.16
C LEU A 55 -1.46 -12.33 -16.90
N GLN A 56 -1.64 -12.39 -18.21
CA GLN A 56 -0.84 -13.21 -19.10
C GLN A 56 -0.28 -12.30 -20.20
N PHE A 57 1.04 -12.26 -20.32
CA PHE A 57 1.73 -11.32 -21.22
C PHE A 57 1.94 -11.89 -22.62
N SER A 58 1.63 -13.18 -22.84
CA SER A 58 1.66 -13.83 -24.16
C SER A 58 0.69 -15.01 -24.20
N PHE A 59 0.25 -15.43 -25.40
CA PHE A 59 -0.80 -16.45 -25.59
C PHE A 59 -0.52 -17.78 -24.85
N MET A 60 0.74 -18.19 -24.75
CA MET A 60 1.18 -19.38 -24.00
C MET A 60 2.16 -19.05 -22.88
N GLY A 61 2.18 -17.80 -22.42
CA GLY A 61 3.09 -17.32 -21.40
C GLY A 61 2.70 -17.70 -19.97
N PRO A 62 3.63 -17.49 -19.01
CA PRO A 62 3.33 -17.66 -17.60
C PRO A 62 2.21 -16.71 -17.14
N LYS A 63 1.41 -17.18 -16.18
CA LYS A 63 0.36 -16.37 -15.53
C LYS A 63 0.91 -15.73 -14.26
N LEU A 64 0.78 -14.41 -14.19
CA LEU A 64 1.00 -13.62 -12.98
C LEU A 64 -0.36 -13.40 -12.30
N TYR A 65 -0.57 -14.05 -11.17
CA TYR A 65 -1.76 -13.85 -10.36
C TYR A 65 -1.69 -12.52 -9.63
N ILE A 66 -2.81 -11.84 -9.44
CA ILE A 66 -2.89 -10.56 -8.74
C ILE A 66 -3.68 -10.75 -7.46
N ASN A 67 -3.06 -10.44 -6.33
CA ASN A 67 -3.76 -10.36 -5.06
C ASN A 67 -4.48 -9.01 -4.98
N THR A 68 -5.81 -9.05 -5.09
CA THR A 68 -6.66 -7.87 -5.00
C THR A 68 -7.22 -7.67 -3.58
N SER A 69 -6.61 -8.24 -2.54
CA SER A 69 -7.03 -7.97 -1.17
C SER A 69 -6.69 -6.52 -0.78
N LEU A 70 -7.60 -5.83 -0.11
CA LEU A 70 -7.31 -4.55 0.53
C LEU A 70 -6.28 -4.79 1.64
N VAL A 71 -5.17 -4.06 1.58
CA VAL A 71 -4.21 -3.94 2.68
C VAL A 71 -4.52 -2.66 3.42
N ASP A 72 -5.11 -2.80 4.59
CA ASP A 72 -5.50 -1.70 5.46
C ASP A 72 -4.59 -1.69 6.70
N VAL A 73 -3.91 -0.55 6.94
CA VAL A 73 -3.10 -0.31 8.13
C VAL A 73 -3.87 0.42 9.24
N ARG A 74 -5.20 0.53 9.07
CA ARG A 74 -6.15 1.20 9.96
C ARG A 74 -5.80 2.68 10.10
N LYS A 75 -6.03 3.27 11.27
CA LYS A 75 -5.68 4.66 11.60
C LYS A 75 -4.18 4.84 11.81
N ARG A 76 -3.36 4.46 10.82
CA ARG A 76 -1.91 4.65 10.84
C ARG A 76 -1.45 5.15 9.48
N PRO A 77 -0.63 6.21 9.43
CA PRO A 77 -0.12 6.70 8.17
C PRO A 77 0.78 5.65 7.52
N VAL A 78 0.55 5.42 6.23
CA VAL A 78 1.48 4.67 5.39
C VAL A 78 2.75 5.50 5.20
N THR A 79 3.90 4.91 5.53
CA THR A 79 5.23 5.53 5.38
C THR A 79 6.00 4.99 4.19
N GLY A 80 5.48 3.95 3.52
CA GLY A 80 6.13 3.33 2.38
C GLY A 80 5.28 2.23 1.76
N LEU A 81 5.61 1.86 0.53
CA LEU A 81 4.90 0.86 -0.26
C LEU A 81 5.91 -0.03 -0.97
N ARG A 82 5.60 -1.32 -1.08
CA ARG A 82 6.33 -2.23 -1.97
C ARG A 82 5.39 -3.19 -2.66
N LEU A 83 5.78 -3.61 -3.86
CA LEU A 83 5.18 -4.75 -4.54
C LEU A 83 5.98 -6.01 -4.20
N TYR A 84 5.29 -7.13 -4.00
CA TYR A 84 5.90 -8.39 -3.60
C TYR A 84 5.33 -9.55 -4.40
N LEU A 85 6.17 -10.54 -4.72
CA LEU A 85 5.75 -11.79 -5.34
C LEU A 85 5.60 -12.88 -4.29
N GLU A 86 4.36 -13.24 -4.01
CA GLU A 86 3.96 -14.19 -2.96
C GLU A 86 3.71 -15.61 -3.49
N GLY A 87 3.60 -16.54 -2.54
CA GLY A 87 3.26 -17.93 -2.79
C GLY A 87 4.45 -18.80 -3.20
N LYS A 88 4.22 -20.12 -3.22
CA LYS A 88 5.28 -21.12 -3.46
C LYS A 88 5.98 -20.98 -4.83
N ARG A 89 5.29 -20.41 -5.81
CA ARG A 89 5.80 -20.21 -7.18
C ARG A 89 6.26 -18.78 -7.44
N CYS A 90 6.21 -17.90 -6.45
CA CYS A 90 6.55 -16.47 -6.57
C CYS A 90 5.86 -15.80 -7.79
N ASN A 91 4.61 -16.16 -8.05
CA ASN A 91 3.86 -15.71 -9.23
C ASN A 91 2.54 -15.03 -8.86
N ARG A 92 2.43 -14.54 -7.62
CA ARG A 92 1.28 -13.78 -7.13
C ARG A 92 1.75 -12.39 -6.72
N LEU A 93 1.46 -11.37 -7.51
CA LEU A 93 1.75 -9.99 -7.18
C LEU A 93 0.83 -9.51 -6.06
N ALA A 94 1.41 -8.95 -5.01
CA ALA A 94 0.70 -8.35 -3.90
C ALA A 94 1.30 -6.96 -3.58
N ILE A 95 0.51 -6.13 -2.92
CA ILE A 95 0.93 -4.84 -2.39
C ILE A 95 1.15 -4.96 -0.88
N HIS A 96 2.27 -4.46 -0.38
CA HIS A 96 2.58 -4.40 1.04
C HIS A 96 2.79 -2.94 1.44
N LEU A 97 2.30 -2.56 2.61
CA LEU A 97 2.37 -1.20 3.13
C LEU A 97 3.25 -1.15 4.36
N GLN A 98 4.16 -0.18 4.42
CA GLN A 98 4.92 0.13 5.62
C GLN A 98 4.16 1.18 6.42
N HIS A 99 4.11 1.01 7.73
CA HIS A 99 3.45 1.93 8.65
C HIS A 99 4.16 1.93 9.99
N LEU A 100 3.87 2.93 10.82
CA LEU A 100 4.36 2.96 12.20
C LEU A 100 3.68 1.85 13.03
N SER A 101 4.44 1.25 13.94
CA SER A 101 3.96 0.22 14.87
C SER A 101 2.87 0.71 15.83
N SER A 102 2.79 2.02 16.06
CA SER A 102 1.70 2.71 16.77
C SER A 102 1.46 4.10 16.16
N LEU A 103 0.29 4.68 16.44
CA LEU A 103 -0.02 6.05 16.04
C LEU A 103 0.61 7.04 17.03
N PRO A 104 1.36 8.06 16.58
CA PRO A 104 1.82 9.16 17.44
C PRO A 104 0.66 9.86 18.15
N HIS A 105 0.82 10.23 19.43
CA HIS A 105 -0.25 10.87 20.20
C HIS A 105 -0.66 12.25 19.68
N SER A 106 0.30 13.00 19.12
CA SER A 106 0.01 14.29 18.50
C SER A 106 -0.72 14.17 17.15
N PHE A 107 -0.87 12.95 16.63
CA PHE A 107 -1.41 12.71 15.29
C PHE A 107 -2.78 12.04 15.40
N GLN A 108 -3.84 12.80 15.19
CA GLN A 108 -5.20 12.31 15.22
C GLN A 108 -5.74 12.14 13.80
N LEU A 109 -6.13 10.91 13.46
CA LEU A 109 -6.77 10.58 12.20
C LEU A 109 -8.28 10.48 12.41
N SER A 110 -9.03 11.37 11.76
CA SER A 110 -10.48 11.23 11.58
C SER A 110 -10.76 10.32 10.38
N GLU A 111 -11.76 9.46 10.51
CA GLU A 111 -12.30 8.76 9.34
C GLU A 111 -13.18 9.73 8.59
N ASP A 112 -12.91 9.88 7.29
CA ASP A 112 -13.80 10.61 6.42
C ASP A 112 -14.96 9.68 6.01
N PRO A 113 -16.22 9.98 6.40
CA PRO A 113 -17.38 9.19 5.98
C PRO A 113 -17.65 9.29 4.46
N SER A 114 -17.04 10.27 3.78
CA SER A 114 -17.11 10.45 2.33
C SER A 114 -16.06 9.65 1.55
N ASN A 115 -15.24 8.84 2.24
CA ASN A 115 -14.17 7.99 1.69
C ASN A 115 -14.67 6.82 0.82
N ASN A 116 -15.81 7.02 0.15
CA ASN A 116 -16.05 6.43 -1.14
C ASN A 116 -15.08 7.11 -2.11
N VAL A 117 -13.85 6.61 -2.22
CA VAL A 117 -13.08 6.80 -3.45
C VAL A 117 -13.85 6.04 -4.54
N SER A 118 -14.94 6.65 -5.00
CA SER A 118 -15.59 6.30 -6.25
C SER A 118 -14.52 6.51 -7.29
N ARG A 119 -13.92 5.41 -7.73
CA ARG A 119 -13.17 5.38 -8.99
C ARG A 119 -14.19 5.60 -10.09
N ASP A 120 -14.55 6.87 -10.28
CA ASP A 120 -14.95 7.35 -11.57
C ASP A 120 -13.93 6.82 -12.55
N SER A 121 -14.44 6.20 -13.60
CA SER A 121 -13.65 5.50 -14.60
C SER A 121 -12.46 6.36 -15.01
N CYS A 122 -11.24 5.95 -14.62
CA CYS A 122 -10.03 6.66 -15.05
C CYS A 122 -10.11 6.85 -16.56
N ASP A 123 -9.78 8.06 -17.03
CA ASP A 123 -9.81 8.36 -18.45
C ASP A 123 -9.01 7.29 -19.23
N ARG A 124 -9.56 6.86 -20.36
CA ARG A 124 -8.93 5.86 -21.25
C ARG A 124 -7.53 6.28 -21.67
N ASN A 125 -7.24 7.58 -21.67
CA ASN A 125 -5.94 8.15 -21.99
C ASN A 125 -4.82 7.74 -21.02
N TYR A 126 -5.16 7.35 -19.77
CA TYR A 126 -4.18 6.86 -18.80
C TYR A 126 -3.92 5.35 -18.89
N TYR A 127 -4.52 4.65 -19.85
CA TYR A 127 -4.29 3.22 -20.03
C TYR A 127 -3.22 2.99 -21.08
N GLU A 128 -2.04 2.63 -20.61
CA GLU A 128 -0.91 2.32 -21.48
C GLU A 128 -0.87 0.81 -21.79
N PRO A 129 -0.73 0.41 -23.06
CA PRO A 129 -0.54 -0.98 -23.40
C PRO A 129 0.83 -1.45 -22.89
N MET A 130 0.87 -2.64 -22.29
CA MET A 130 2.16 -3.29 -22.06
C MET A 130 2.77 -3.79 -23.39
N GLN A 131 4.09 -3.96 -23.44
CA GLN A 131 4.91 -4.21 -24.66
C GLN A 131 4.35 -5.24 -25.67
N TRP A 132 3.44 -6.15 -25.27
CA TRP A 132 2.81 -7.11 -26.15
C TRP A 132 1.38 -6.69 -26.52
N ARG A 133 1.26 -6.24 -27.77
CA ARG A 133 0.08 -5.67 -28.43
C ARG A 133 -1.21 -6.44 -28.12
N ASN A 134 -2.05 -5.94 -27.22
CA ASN A 134 -3.51 -6.16 -27.13
C ASN A 134 -4.06 -6.96 -25.94
N PHE A 135 -3.25 -7.49 -25.01
CA PHE A 135 -3.80 -8.34 -23.93
C PHE A 135 -3.99 -7.65 -22.58
N SER A 136 -3.14 -6.68 -22.23
CA SER A 136 -3.19 -6.03 -20.91
C SER A 136 -2.77 -4.58 -20.99
N HIS A 137 -3.50 -3.74 -20.27
CA HIS A 137 -3.19 -2.31 -20.10
C HIS A 137 -2.86 -2.05 -18.63
N ILE A 138 -1.95 -1.12 -18.38
CA ILE A 138 -1.68 -0.59 -17.05
C ILE A 138 -2.26 0.83 -16.96
N CYS A 139 -2.87 1.16 -15.83
CA CYS A 139 -3.33 2.51 -15.58
C CYS A 139 -2.17 3.32 -14.98
N THR A 140 -1.81 4.42 -15.62
CA THR A 140 -0.79 5.38 -15.19
C THR A 140 -1.40 6.68 -14.65
N ALA A 141 -2.71 6.67 -14.36
CA ALA A 141 -3.39 7.82 -13.78
C ALA A 141 -2.73 8.20 -12.46
N PRO A 142 -2.46 9.51 -12.23
CA PRO A 142 -1.97 9.96 -10.95
C PRO A 142 -3.03 9.65 -9.87
N VAL A 143 -2.55 9.23 -8.70
CA VAL A 143 -3.39 9.03 -7.53
C VAL A 143 -3.22 10.27 -6.66
N GLU A 144 -4.16 11.20 -6.79
CA GLU A 144 -4.18 12.47 -6.08
C GLU A 144 -5.43 12.58 -5.23
N SER A 145 -5.36 13.37 -4.17
CA SER A 145 -6.50 13.73 -3.33
C SER A 145 -6.64 15.24 -3.37
N ASP A 146 -7.89 15.73 -3.48
CA ASP A 146 -8.20 17.16 -3.43
C ASP A 146 -8.01 17.74 -2.01
N ASP A 147 -7.94 16.89 -0.98
CA ASP A 147 -7.63 17.30 0.39
C ASP A 147 -6.13 17.16 0.66
N GLU A 148 -5.46 18.30 0.83
CA GLU A 148 -4.04 18.39 1.18
C GLU A 148 -3.71 17.70 2.52
N ASN A 149 -4.71 17.48 3.38
CA ASN A 149 -4.57 16.79 4.66
C ASN A 149 -4.91 15.30 4.61
N ALA A 150 -5.27 14.77 3.43
CA ALA A 150 -5.59 13.37 3.27
C ALA A 150 -4.36 12.48 3.52
N ILE A 151 -4.56 11.43 4.29
CA ILE A 151 -3.49 10.50 4.68
C ILE A 151 -3.84 9.10 4.22
N VAL A 152 -2.93 8.49 3.46
CA VAL A 152 -3.09 7.11 3.00
C VAL A 152 -2.96 6.15 4.18
N THR A 153 -4.00 5.35 4.36
CA THR A 153 -4.13 4.33 5.41
C THR A 153 -4.32 2.91 4.84
N GLY A 154 -4.45 2.79 3.52
CA GLY A 154 -4.63 1.50 2.88
C GLY A 154 -4.42 1.57 1.38
N ALA A 155 -4.29 0.39 0.76
CA ALA A 155 -4.11 0.25 -0.66
C ALA A 155 -4.55 -1.13 -1.15
N GLN A 156 -4.94 -1.21 -2.42
CA GLN A 156 -5.40 -2.44 -3.05
C GLN A 156 -4.99 -2.43 -4.53
N LEU A 157 -4.67 -3.61 -5.06
CA LEU A 157 -4.53 -3.79 -6.51
C LEU A 157 -5.90 -4.07 -7.13
N HIS A 158 -6.21 -3.40 -8.24
CA HIS A 158 -7.46 -3.59 -8.98
C HIS A 158 -7.18 -4.15 -10.37
N VAL A 159 -7.98 -5.12 -10.80
CA VAL A 159 -7.94 -5.68 -12.15
C VAL A 159 -9.33 -5.55 -12.76
N GLY A 160 -9.45 -4.76 -13.82
CA GLY A 160 -10.68 -4.57 -14.57
C GLY A 160 -10.60 -5.23 -15.95
N HIS A 161 -11.73 -5.75 -16.43
CA HIS A 161 -11.87 -6.19 -17.83
C HIS A 161 -12.49 -5.06 -18.66
N HIS A 162 -11.68 -4.39 -19.46
CA HIS A 162 -12.18 -3.47 -20.49
C HIS A 162 -12.35 -4.27 -21.79
N GLY A 163 -13.56 -4.76 -22.05
CA GLY A 163 -13.90 -5.35 -23.33
C GLY A 163 -13.83 -4.30 -24.44
N LEU A 164 -13.32 -4.69 -25.61
CA LEU A 164 -13.69 -4.01 -26.85
C LEU A 164 -15.22 -4.07 -26.94
N LYS A 165 -15.90 -2.92 -26.97
CA LYS A 165 -17.31 -2.88 -27.34
C LYS A 165 -17.41 -3.61 -28.70
N LYS A 166 -18.32 -4.58 -28.79
CA LYS A 166 -18.72 -5.19 -30.07
C LYS A 166 -19.19 -4.13 -31.04
#